data_AF-A0A5E7NNX6-F1
#
_entry.id   AF-A0A5E7NNX6-F1
#
_cell.length_a   1.000
_cell.length_b   1.000
_cell.length_c   1.000
_cell.angle_alpha   90.00
_cell.angle_beta   90.00
_cell.angle_gamma   90.00
#
_symmetry.space_group_name_H-M   'P 1'
#
loop_
_entity.id
_entity.type
_entity.pdbx_description
1 polymer ?
#
loop_
_entity_poly.entity_id
_entity_poly.type
_entity_poly.pdbx_seq_one_letter_code
_entity_poly.pdbx_strand_id
1 'polypeptide(L)'
;MLGGTFDPVHIGHLRSALEVAESLALDELRLTPSARPPHRGTPQVSAKDRLAMVECAVAGVAPLVVDARELQRDKPSYTIDTLELMRAELAAQTQVFLLLGWDAFCGLPTWHRWEELLQHCHILVLQRPDADSEPPDALRNLLAARSVSDPLALKGPSGQIAFVWQTPLAVSATQIRQLLASGKSVRFLVPDAVLAYIDAHGLYRASN
;
A
#
# COMPACT_ATOMS: atom_id res chain seq x y z
N MET A 1 3.67 -6.29 3.48
CA MET A 1 3.51 -5.69 2.13
C MET A 1 2.49 -4.57 2.19
N LEU A 2 2.87 -3.40 1.68
CA LEU A 2 1.97 -2.27 1.41
C LEU A 2 1.90 -2.07 -0.11
N GLY A 3 0.81 -2.53 -0.72
CA GLY A 3 0.57 -2.33 -2.15
C GLY A 3 -0.01 -0.96 -2.45
N GLY A 4 0.38 -0.34 -3.55
CA GLY A 4 -0.17 0.96 -3.93
C GLY A 4 0.27 1.41 -5.32
N THR A 5 -0.51 2.31 -5.93
CA THR A 5 -0.09 2.93 -7.20
C THR A 5 1.09 3.89 -6.98
N PHE A 6 1.16 4.54 -5.82
CA PHE A 6 2.21 5.52 -5.47
C PHE A 6 2.46 6.56 -6.58
N ASP A 7 1.44 7.37 -6.87
CA ASP A 7 1.45 8.34 -7.98
C ASP A 7 1.22 9.79 -7.50
N PRO A 8 2.13 10.40 -6.72
CA PRO A 8 3.37 9.84 -6.18
C PRO A 8 3.20 9.17 -4.81
N VAL A 9 4.26 8.51 -4.31
CA VAL A 9 4.38 8.19 -2.88
C VAL A 9 4.44 9.49 -2.07
N HIS A 10 3.88 9.48 -0.86
CA HIS A 10 3.71 10.69 -0.04
C HIS A 10 3.80 10.35 1.46
N ILE A 11 3.90 11.39 2.31
CA ILE A 11 4.13 11.20 3.75
C ILE A 11 3.05 10.35 4.43
N GLY A 12 1.79 10.43 3.96
CA GLY A 12 0.71 9.56 4.43
C GLY A 12 1.05 8.08 4.31
N HIS A 13 1.49 7.61 3.13
CA HIS A 13 1.87 6.21 2.94
C HIS A 13 3.03 5.79 3.86
N LEU A 14 4.03 6.65 4.01
CA LEU A 14 5.25 6.33 4.75
C LEU A 14 5.03 6.33 6.27
N ARG A 15 4.26 7.28 6.79
CA ARG A 15 3.90 7.30 8.21
C ARG A 15 3.07 6.08 8.58
N SER A 16 2.09 5.72 7.74
CA SER A 16 1.29 4.51 7.90
C SER A 16 2.13 3.24 7.85
N ALA A 17 3.08 3.14 6.91
CA ALA A 17 3.98 2.00 6.82
C ALA A 17 4.86 1.88 8.07
N LEU A 18 5.52 2.98 8.46
CA LEU A 18 6.44 2.98 9.59
C LEU A 18 5.73 2.69 10.92
N GLU A 19 4.55 3.26 11.16
CA GLU A 19 3.75 3.00 12.37
C GLU A 19 3.32 1.53 12.50
N VAL A 20 2.98 0.87 11.38
CA VAL A 20 2.66 -0.58 11.40
C VAL A 20 3.90 -1.41 11.62
N ALA A 21 5.01 -1.05 10.96
CA ALA A 21 6.27 -1.74 11.14
C ALA A 21 6.77 -1.68 12.59
N GLU A 22 6.67 -0.51 13.23
CA GLU A 22 7.03 -0.30 14.64
C GLU A 22 6.08 -1.04 15.59
N SER A 23 4.77 -0.93 15.39
CA SER A 23 3.77 -1.53 16.29
C SER A 23 3.74 -3.05 16.27
N LEU A 24 4.04 -3.68 15.13
CA LEU A 24 4.11 -5.14 14.99
C LEU A 24 5.53 -5.69 15.02
N ALA A 25 6.54 -4.83 15.25
CA ALA A 25 7.95 -5.18 15.21
C ALA A 25 8.32 -5.99 13.94
N LEU A 26 7.90 -5.50 12.77
CA LEU A 26 8.15 -6.19 11.51
C LEU A 26 9.64 -6.17 11.17
N ASP A 27 10.17 -7.33 10.77
CA ASP A 27 11.54 -7.44 10.24
C ASP A 27 11.71 -6.60 8.96
N GLU A 28 10.67 -6.57 8.12
CA GLU A 28 10.69 -5.92 6.81
C GLU A 28 9.28 -5.47 6.40
N LEU A 29 9.16 -4.24 5.88
CA LEU A 29 7.94 -3.76 5.23
C LEU A 29 8.23 -3.37 3.78
N ARG A 30 7.77 -4.25 2.87
CA ARG A 30 7.85 -4.06 1.42
C ARG A 30 6.77 -3.12 0.91
N LEU A 31 7.15 -1.97 0.37
CA LEU A 31 6.30 -1.14 -0.48
C LEU A 31 6.33 -1.72 -1.90
N THR A 32 5.17 -2.08 -2.44
CA THR A 32 5.06 -2.75 -3.74
C THR A 32 4.28 -1.87 -4.71
N PRO A 33 4.97 -1.11 -5.57
CA PRO A 33 4.31 -0.26 -6.56
C PRO A 33 3.57 -1.10 -7.60
N SER A 34 2.31 -0.77 -7.85
CA SER A 34 1.53 -1.49 -8.86
C SER A 34 1.89 -1.03 -10.27
N ALA A 35 2.20 -1.97 -11.15
CA ALA A 35 2.57 -1.67 -12.53
C ALA A 35 1.35 -1.27 -13.35
N ARG A 36 0.31 -2.10 -13.28
CA ARG A 36 -0.93 -1.97 -14.04
C ARG A 36 -2.11 -2.29 -13.13
N PRO A 37 -2.54 -1.33 -12.27
CA PRO A 37 -3.65 -1.56 -11.33
C PRO A 37 -4.95 -1.77 -12.13
N PRO A 38 -5.59 -2.96 -12.06
CA PRO A 38 -6.77 -3.27 -12.88
C PRO A 38 -7.99 -2.42 -12.51
N HIS A 39 -8.01 -1.86 -11.30
CA HIS A 39 -9.13 -1.09 -10.76
C HIS A 39 -8.90 0.43 -10.74
N ARG A 40 -7.82 0.94 -11.36
CA ARG A 40 -7.54 2.39 -11.46
C ARG A 40 -7.21 2.77 -12.91
N GLY A 41 -7.47 4.03 -13.27
CA GLY A 41 -7.04 4.59 -14.55
C GLY A 41 -5.52 4.61 -14.71
N THR A 42 -5.05 4.85 -15.94
CA THR A 42 -3.62 4.97 -16.25
C THR A 42 -2.98 6.06 -15.39
N PRO A 43 -1.93 5.76 -14.60
CA PRO A 43 -1.19 6.76 -13.85
C PRO A 43 -0.66 7.87 -14.75
N GLN A 44 -0.51 9.09 -14.23
CA GLN A 44 0.01 10.21 -15.03
C GLN A 44 1.49 10.02 -15.40
N VAL A 45 2.19 9.20 -14.62
CA VAL A 45 3.64 9.00 -14.71
C VAL A 45 3.97 7.51 -14.89
N SER A 46 5.09 7.24 -15.55
CA SER A 46 5.53 5.88 -15.87
C SER A 46 5.69 5.02 -14.61
N ALA A 47 5.54 3.71 -14.76
CA ALA A 47 5.78 2.78 -13.65
C ALA A 47 7.22 2.89 -13.13
N LYS A 48 8.20 3.10 -14.03
CA LYS A 48 9.61 3.27 -13.68
C LYS A 48 9.84 4.48 -12.77
N ASP A 49 9.23 5.61 -13.07
CA ASP A 49 9.35 6.82 -12.24
C ASP A 49 8.66 6.65 -10.89
N ARG A 50 7.51 5.97 -10.85
CA ARG A 50 6.82 5.65 -9.59
C ARG A 50 7.68 4.74 -8.71
N LEU A 51 8.34 3.73 -9.29
CA LEU A 51 9.30 2.91 -8.59
C LEU A 51 10.46 3.73 -8.04
N ALA A 52 11.09 4.56 -8.88
CA ALA A 52 12.21 5.39 -8.47
C ALA A 52 11.83 6.36 -7.33
N MET A 53 10.64 6.95 -7.37
CA MET A 53 10.15 7.76 -6.25
C MET A 53 9.98 6.96 -4.96
N VAL A 54 9.51 5.71 -5.04
CA VAL A 54 9.38 4.84 -3.87
C VAL A 54 10.76 4.43 -3.33
N GLU A 55 11.74 4.16 -4.20
CA GLU A 55 13.13 3.90 -3.82
C GLU A 55 13.75 5.11 -3.10
N CYS A 56 13.57 6.32 -3.65
CA CYS A 56 13.98 7.56 -3.00
C CYS A 56 13.31 7.75 -1.63
N ALA A 57 12.05 7.33 -1.48
CA ALA A 57 11.30 7.52 -0.25
C ALA A 57 11.76 6.62 0.92
N VAL A 58 12.27 5.43 0.63
CA VAL A 58 12.65 4.44 1.66
C VAL A 58 14.16 4.33 1.87
N ALA A 59 14.96 5.02 1.04
CA ALA A 59 16.42 4.99 1.13
C ALA A 59 16.91 5.36 2.54
N GLY A 60 17.59 4.42 3.21
CA GLY A 60 18.12 4.60 4.56
C GLY A 60 17.07 4.55 5.69
N VAL A 61 15.83 4.14 5.41
CA VAL A 61 14.73 4.09 6.39
C VAL A 61 14.35 2.63 6.68
N ALA A 62 15.15 1.95 7.51
CA ALA A 62 14.78 0.61 7.99
C ALA A 62 13.51 0.69 8.89
N PRO A 63 12.60 -0.30 8.83
CA PRO A 63 12.64 -1.56 8.07
C PRO A 63 11.94 -1.47 6.70
N LEU A 64 11.77 -0.28 6.13
CA LEU A 64 11.06 -0.09 4.86
C LEU A 64 11.96 -0.46 3.68
N VAL A 65 11.41 -1.22 2.74
CA VAL A 65 12.09 -1.55 1.47
C VAL A 65 11.13 -1.48 0.30
N VAL A 66 11.66 -1.55 -0.92
CA VAL A 66 10.88 -1.58 -2.16
C VAL A 66 10.84 -2.98 -2.74
N ASP A 67 9.68 -3.39 -3.22
CA ASP A 67 9.51 -4.62 -3.98
C ASP A 67 8.97 -4.29 -5.38
N ALA A 68 9.84 -4.42 -6.38
CA ALA A 68 9.54 -4.07 -7.77
C ALA A 68 8.90 -5.21 -8.57
N ARG A 69 8.54 -6.35 -7.95
CA ARG A 69 8.12 -7.57 -8.67
C ARG A 69 6.95 -7.36 -9.63
N GLU A 70 6.01 -6.47 -9.29
CA GLU A 70 4.87 -6.21 -10.14
C GLU A 70 5.24 -5.48 -11.43
N LEU A 71 6.31 -4.67 -11.43
CA LEU A 71 6.79 -3.93 -12.60
C LEU A 71 7.55 -4.80 -13.60
N GLN A 72 8.04 -5.95 -13.16
CA GLN A 72 8.76 -6.92 -13.99
C GLN A 72 7.80 -7.83 -14.78
N ARG A 73 6.49 -7.70 -14.58
CA ARG A 73 5.46 -8.55 -15.17
C ARG A 73 4.71 -7.81 -16.28
N ASP A 74 4.42 -8.52 -17.37
CA ASP A 74 3.60 -8.00 -18.47
C ASP A 74 2.09 -8.13 -18.24
N LYS A 75 1.67 -8.77 -17.14
CA LYS A 75 0.26 -9.01 -16.78
C LYS A 75 -0.27 -7.94 -15.82
N PRO A 76 -1.60 -7.77 -15.69
CA PRO A 76 -2.19 -6.94 -14.65
C PRO A 76 -1.66 -7.29 -13.25
N SER A 77 -1.57 -6.28 -12.40
CA SER A 77 -1.08 -6.41 -11.03
C SER A 77 -2.19 -6.92 -10.10
N TYR A 78 -2.45 -8.23 -10.11
CA TYR A 78 -3.35 -8.85 -9.14
C TYR A 78 -2.61 -9.18 -7.84
N THR A 79 -3.15 -8.70 -6.72
CA THR A 79 -2.55 -8.89 -5.38
C THR A 79 -2.37 -10.36 -5.03
N ILE A 80 -3.30 -11.24 -5.43
CA ILE A 80 -3.20 -12.69 -5.18
C ILE A 80 -1.94 -13.28 -5.82
N ASP A 81 -1.67 -12.98 -7.09
CA ASP A 81 -0.47 -13.46 -7.78
C ASP A 81 0.81 -12.94 -7.10
N THR A 82 0.79 -11.69 -6.65
CA THR A 82 1.91 -11.06 -5.93
C THR A 82 2.18 -11.79 -4.60
N LEU A 83 1.13 -12.14 -3.87
CA LEU A 83 1.22 -12.89 -2.62
C LEU A 83 1.66 -14.35 -2.83
N GLU A 84 1.19 -15.01 -3.89
CA GLU A 84 1.62 -16.37 -4.26
C GLU A 84 3.13 -16.40 -4.55
N LEU A 85 3.63 -15.47 -5.35
CA LEU A 85 5.06 -15.34 -5.64
C LEU A 85 5.86 -15.05 -4.36
N MET A 86 5.38 -14.12 -3.54
CA MET A 86 6.04 -13.79 -2.27
C MET A 86 6.08 -14.99 -1.33
N ARG A 87 5.00 -15.78 -1.27
CA ARG A 87 4.93 -16.96 -0.43
C ARG A 87 5.87 -18.08 -0.91
N ALA A 88 6.11 -18.19 -2.22
CA ALA A 88 7.05 -19.16 -2.78
C ALA A 88 8.52 -18.87 -2.43
N GLU A 89 8.85 -17.60 -2.15
CA GLU A 89 10.21 -17.16 -1.78
C GLU A 89 10.47 -17.22 -0.27
N LEU A 90 9.41 -17.17 0.55
CA LEU A 90 9.51 -17.08 2.01
C LEU A 90 9.41 -18.46 2.67
N ALA A 91 9.97 -18.56 3.87
CA ALA A 91 9.82 -19.76 4.68
C ALA A 91 8.34 -19.98 5.05
N ALA A 92 7.91 -21.24 5.17
CA ALA A 92 6.50 -21.59 5.41
C ALA A 92 5.92 -20.95 6.68
N GLN A 93 6.77 -20.74 7.70
CA GLN A 93 6.42 -20.15 8.99
C GLN A 93 6.44 -18.61 8.99
N THR A 94 6.93 -17.96 7.93
CA THR A 94 7.02 -16.50 7.87
C THR A 94 5.61 -15.89 7.90
N GLN A 95 5.37 -14.94 8.79
CA GLN A 95 4.12 -14.20 8.81
C GLN A 95 4.13 -13.16 7.70
N VAL A 96 3.09 -13.15 6.87
CA VAL A 96 2.95 -12.16 5.79
C VAL A 96 1.73 -11.31 6.10
N PHE A 97 1.90 -10.01 6.09
CA PHE A 97 0.82 -9.04 6.32
C PHE A 97 0.58 -8.22 5.06
N LEU A 98 -0.66 -8.16 4.58
CA LEU A 98 -1.11 -7.24 3.56
C LEU A 98 -1.76 -6.02 4.24
N LEU A 99 -1.15 -4.85 4.11
CA LEU A 99 -1.66 -3.60 4.66
C LEU A 99 -2.60 -2.96 3.65
N LEU A 100 -3.84 -2.68 4.08
CA LEU A 100 -4.87 -2.05 3.25
C LEU A 100 -5.49 -0.87 4.01
N GLY A 101 -5.76 0.23 3.32
CA GLY A 101 -6.67 1.25 3.85
C GLY A 101 -8.11 0.74 3.86
N TRP A 102 -8.94 1.32 4.75
CA TRP A 102 -10.36 0.99 4.86
C TRP A 102 -11.11 0.94 3.51
N ASP A 103 -10.95 1.96 2.66
CA ASP A 103 -11.63 2.00 1.35
C ASP A 103 -11.25 0.84 0.43
N ALA A 104 -9.97 0.45 0.43
CA ALA A 104 -9.48 -0.68 -0.34
C ALA A 104 -10.02 -2.01 0.21
N PHE A 105 -10.13 -2.11 1.54
CA PHE A 105 -10.71 -3.26 2.20
C PHE A 105 -12.21 -3.41 1.90
N CYS A 106 -12.99 -2.33 1.91
CA CYS A 106 -14.40 -2.38 1.50
C CYS A 106 -14.56 -2.81 0.02
N GLY A 107 -13.60 -2.46 -0.84
CA GLY A 107 -13.54 -2.93 -2.22
C GLY A 107 -13.02 -4.35 -2.41
N LEU A 108 -12.56 -5.04 -1.35
CA LEU A 108 -11.90 -6.35 -1.43
C LEU A 108 -12.71 -7.41 -2.20
N PRO A 109 -14.06 -7.51 -2.06
CA PRO A 109 -14.85 -8.50 -2.80
C PRO A 109 -14.80 -8.34 -4.34
N THR A 110 -14.35 -7.19 -4.84
CA THR A 110 -14.19 -6.93 -6.28
C THR A 110 -12.83 -7.39 -6.82
N TRP A 111 -11.90 -7.78 -5.95
CA TRP A 111 -10.55 -8.16 -6.33
C TRP A 111 -10.53 -9.57 -6.92
N HIS A 112 -9.59 -9.81 -7.82
CA HIS A 112 -9.38 -11.12 -8.41
C HIS A 112 -9.00 -12.16 -7.34
N ARG A 113 -9.79 -13.24 -7.23
CA ARG A 113 -9.59 -14.34 -6.26
C ARG A 113 -9.43 -13.85 -4.82
N TRP A 114 -10.22 -12.86 -4.42
CA TRP A 114 -10.07 -12.19 -3.12
C TRP A 114 -10.21 -13.12 -1.91
N GLU A 115 -11.02 -14.19 -2.00
CA GLU A 115 -11.20 -15.17 -0.92
C GLU A 115 -9.92 -15.98 -0.64
N GLU A 116 -9.01 -16.06 -1.62
CA GLU A 116 -7.76 -16.81 -1.51
C GLU A 116 -6.64 -16.01 -0.84
N LEU A 117 -6.78 -14.67 -0.71
CA LEU A 117 -5.75 -13.80 -0.14
C LEU A 117 -5.32 -14.23 1.26
N LEU A 118 -6.28 -14.65 2.09
CA LEU A 118 -6.03 -15.09 3.46
C LEU A 118 -5.28 -16.43 3.54
N GLN A 119 -5.20 -17.21 2.47
CA GLN A 119 -4.36 -18.40 2.45
C GLN A 119 -2.87 -18.00 2.45
N HIS A 120 -2.55 -16.83 1.92
CA HIS A 120 -1.17 -16.36 1.73
C HIS A 120 -0.76 -15.24 2.68
N CYS A 121 -1.68 -14.57 3.37
CA CYS A 121 -1.34 -13.49 4.31
C CYS A 121 -2.39 -13.31 5.43
N HIS A 122 -2.02 -12.53 6.43
CA HIS A 122 -2.97 -11.78 7.25
C HIS A 122 -3.29 -10.45 6.57
N ILE A 123 -4.50 -9.94 6.77
CA ILE A 123 -4.87 -8.60 6.28
C ILE A 123 -4.90 -7.64 7.48
N LEU A 124 -4.13 -6.56 7.37
CA LEU A 124 -4.14 -5.45 8.32
C LEU A 124 -4.88 -4.29 7.69
N VAL A 125 -6.04 -3.96 8.25
CA VAL A 125 -6.87 -2.87 7.76
C VAL A 125 -6.59 -1.61 8.57
N LEU A 126 -6.08 -0.60 7.89
CA LEU A 126 -5.76 0.71 8.45
C LEU A 126 -7.05 1.54 8.51
N GLN A 127 -7.55 1.75 9.71
CA GLN A 127 -8.74 2.57 9.96
C GLN A 127 -8.37 4.05 10.00
N ARG A 128 -9.31 4.89 9.55
CA ARG A 128 -9.23 6.35 9.65
C ARG A 128 -10.45 6.82 10.45
N PRO A 129 -10.34 7.89 11.25
CA PRO A 129 -11.45 8.36 12.10
C PRO A 129 -12.71 8.75 11.32
N ASP A 130 -12.60 9.06 10.02
CA ASP A 130 -13.73 9.44 9.16
C ASP A 130 -14.39 8.24 8.44
N ALA A 131 -13.98 7.01 8.75
CA ALA A 131 -14.50 5.79 8.14
C ALA A 131 -15.81 5.33 8.83
N ASP A 132 -16.88 6.11 8.66
CA ASP A 132 -18.21 5.79 9.21
C ASP A 132 -19.00 4.75 8.37
N SER A 133 -18.38 4.14 7.35
CA SER A 133 -19.07 3.16 6.51
C SER A 133 -19.03 1.77 7.14
N GLU A 134 -20.18 1.11 7.20
CA GLU A 134 -20.24 -0.32 7.51
C GLU A 134 -19.56 -1.12 6.39
N PRO A 135 -18.84 -2.21 6.72
CA PRO A 135 -18.29 -3.09 5.70
C PRO A 135 -19.44 -3.71 4.87
N PRO A 136 -19.27 -3.93 3.56
CA PRO A 136 -20.26 -4.60 2.73
C PRO A 136 -20.66 -5.96 3.28
N ASP A 137 -21.91 -6.39 3.04
CA ASP A 137 -22.42 -7.69 3.50
C ASP A 137 -21.56 -8.87 3.06
N ALA A 138 -20.94 -8.77 1.87
CA ALA A 138 -20.00 -9.76 1.36
C ALA A 138 -18.79 -10.01 2.30
N LEU A 139 -18.38 -9.01 3.08
CA LEU A 139 -17.29 -9.13 4.06
C LEU A 139 -17.78 -9.56 5.44
N ARG A 140 -19.07 -9.52 5.73
CA ARG A 140 -19.62 -9.82 7.07
C ARG A 140 -19.23 -11.21 7.56
N ASN A 141 -19.41 -12.23 6.72
CA ASN A 141 -19.06 -13.61 7.06
C ASN A 141 -17.54 -13.81 7.21
N LEU A 142 -16.76 -13.18 6.32
CA LEU A 142 -15.30 -13.22 6.39
C LEU A 142 -14.80 -12.62 7.71
N LEU A 143 -15.32 -11.44 8.06
CA LEU A 143 -14.97 -10.74 9.28
C LEU A 143 -15.36 -11.55 10.51
N ALA A 144 -16.57 -12.10 10.56
CA ALA A 144 -17.00 -12.96 11.66
C ALA A 144 -16.12 -14.20 11.84
N ALA A 145 -15.63 -14.79 10.74
CA ALA A 145 -14.83 -16.01 10.78
C ALA A 145 -13.34 -15.76 11.03
N ARG A 146 -12.79 -14.62 10.60
CA ARG A 146 -11.33 -14.41 10.49
C ARG A 146 -10.79 -13.21 11.27
N SER A 147 -11.64 -12.35 11.82
CA SER A 147 -11.17 -11.16 12.53
C SER A 147 -10.60 -11.50 13.90
N VAL A 148 -9.53 -10.81 14.27
CA VAL A 148 -9.00 -10.74 15.63
C VAL A 148 -9.07 -9.30 16.12
N SER A 149 -9.31 -9.13 17.42
CA SER A 149 -9.44 -7.81 18.05
C SER A 149 -8.11 -7.07 18.18
N ASP A 150 -7.03 -7.81 18.36
CA ASP A 150 -5.69 -7.28 18.58
C ASP A 150 -4.76 -7.73 17.45
N PRO A 151 -4.12 -6.80 16.71
CA PRO A 151 -3.09 -7.12 15.72
C PRO A 151 -1.95 -7.98 16.27
N LEU A 152 -1.59 -7.85 17.55
CA LEU A 152 -0.55 -8.67 18.20
C LEU A 152 -1.02 -10.11 18.48
N ALA A 153 -2.33 -10.37 18.40
CA ALA A 153 -2.89 -11.71 18.57
C ALA A 153 -2.94 -12.52 17.25
N LEU A 154 -2.44 -11.97 16.13
CA LEU A 154 -2.30 -12.70 14.87
C LEU A 154 -1.32 -13.87 15.03
N LYS A 155 -1.73 -15.06 14.64
CA LYS A 155 -0.99 -16.30 14.82
C LYS A 155 -0.87 -17.08 13.52
N GLY A 156 0.23 -17.83 13.41
CA GLY A 156 0.54 -18.59 12.21
C GLY A 156 1.02 -17.69 11.07
N PRO A 157 1.21 -18.25 9.87
CA PRO A 157 1.80 -17.53 8.74
C PRO A 157 0.80 -16.64 7.96
N SER A 158 -0.50 -16.93 8.07
CA SER A 158 -1.59 -16.28 7.31
C SER A 158 -2.96 -16.61 7.91
N GLY A 159 -4.04 -15.98 7.40
CA GLY A 159 -5.40 -16.48 7.60
C GLY A 159 -6.33 -15.66 8.48
N GLN A 160 -5.89 -14.49 8.96
CA GLN A 160 -6.64 -13.66 9.90
C GLN A 160 -6.64 -12.19 9.48
N ILE A 161 -7.61 -11.42 9.99
CA ILE A 161 -7.79 -10.00 9.71
C ILE A 161 -7.69 -9.24 11.04
N ALA A 162 -6.96 -8.14 11.07
CA ALA A 162 -6.95 -7.24 12.21
C ALA A 162 -7.08 -5.78 11.75
N PHE A 163 -7.58 -4.94 12.65
CA PHE A 163 -7.74 -3.51 12.42
C PHE A 163 -6.69 -2.74 13.21
N VAL A 164 -6.05 -1.78 12.55
CA VAL A 164 -5.03 -0.92 13.13
C VAL A 164 -5.50 0.51 13.03
N TRP A 165 -5.54 1.20 14.17
CA TRP A 165 -5.77 2.63 14.23
C TRP A 165 -4.47 3.37 13.96
N GLN A 166 -4.53 4.38 13.11
CA GLN A 166 -3.37 5.21 12.78
C GLN A 166 -3.69 6.69 12.94
N THR A 167 -2.65 7.47 13.17
CA THR A 167 -2.77 8.93 13.12
C THR A 167 -3.03 9.36 11.67
N PRO A 168 -4.21 9.91 11.33
CA PRO A 168 -4.50 10.27 9.96
C PRO A 168 -3.66 11.48 9.54
N LEU A 169 -2.88 11.31 8.47
CA LEU A 169 -2.34 12.44 7.73
C LEU A 169 -3.29 12.76 6.58
N ALA A 170 -3.89 13.95 6.60
CA ALA A 170 -4.79 14.43 5.56
C ALA A 170 -4.00 14.81 4.29
N VAL A 171 -3.41 13.80 3.65
CA VAL A 171 -2.59 13.92 2.44
C VAL A 171 -3.05 12.89 1.43
N SER A 172 -3.28 13.32 0.19
CA SER A 172 -3.61 12.41 -0.92
C SER A 172 -2.76 12.69 -2.14
N ALA A 173 -2.43 11.63 -2.88
CA ALA A 173 -1.74 11.75 -4.16
C ALA A 173 -2.50 12.65 -5.16
N THR A 174 -3.83 12.60 -5.16
CA THR A 174 -4.66 13.46 -6.02
C THR A 174 -4.46 14.94 -5.73
N GLN A 175 -4.46 15.34 -4.46
CA GLN A 175 -4.18 16.72 -4.05
C GLN A 175 -2.76 17.15 -4.44
N ILE A 176 -1.77 16.26 -4.23
CA ILE A 176 -0.37 16.53 -4.60
C ILE A 176 -0.24 16.79 -6.10
N ARG A 177 -0.85 15.95 -6.95
CA ARG A 177 -0.85 16.15 -8.40
C ARG A 177 -1.51 17.46 -8.82
N GLN A 178 -2.61 17.86 -8.17
CA GLN A 178 -3.28 19.14 -8.43
C GLN A 178 -2.40 20.35 -8.05
N LEU A 179 -1.69 20.27 -6.92
CA LEU A 179 -0.75 21.31 -6.49
C LEU A 179 0.41 21.45 -7.48
N LEU A 180 1.03 20.33 -7.88
CA LEU A 180 2.13 20.33 -8.86
C LEU A 180 1.68 20.88 -10.22
N ALA A 181 0.51 20.48 -10.71
CA ALA A 181 -0.05 20.98 -11.97
C ALA A 181 -0.34 22.50 -11.94
N SER A 182 -0.60 23.06 -10.76
CA SER A 182 -0.82 24.51 -10.57
C SER A 182 0.45 25.29 -10.19
N GLY A 183 1.62 24.66 -10.26
CA GLY A 183 2.90 25.28 -9.91
C GLY A 183 3.08 25.57 -8.41
N LYS A 184 2.24 24.98 -7.56
CA LYS A 184 2.34 25.12 -6.10
C LYS A 184 3.32 24.09 -5.52
N SER A 185 3.99 24.47 -4.45
CA SER A 185 4.91 23.58 -3.75
C SER A 185 4.17 22.45 -3.03
N VAL A 186 4.73 21.25 -3.09
CA VAL A 186 4.30 20.06 -2.32
C VAL A 186 5.33 19.65 -1.27
N ARG A 187 6.28 20.54 -0.96
CA ARG A 187 7.24 20.34 0.13
C ARG A 187 6.49 20.03 1.43
N PHE A 188 7.02 19.08 2.19
CA PHE A 188 6.40 18.51 3.40
C PHE A 188 5.12 17.69 3.17
N LEU A 189 4.63 17.51 1.94
CA LEU A 189 3.59 16.52 1.61
C LEU A 189 4.20 15.22 1.05
N VAL A 190 5.43 15.30 0.55
CA VAL A 190 6.26 14.17 0.12
C VAL A 190 7.64 14.28 0.78
N PRO A 191 8.41 13.20 0.91
CA PRO A 191 9.80 13.28 1.34
C PRO A 191 10.61 14.21 0.44
N ASP A 192 11.61 14.89 1.00
CA ASP A 192 12.46 15.82 0.23
C ASP A 192 13.18 15.12 -0.94
N ALA A 193 13.59 13.86 -0.78
CA ALA A 193 14.19 13.07 -1.86
C ALA A 193 13.21 12.82 -3.02
N VAL A 194 11.93 12.61 -2.71
CA VAL A 194 10.86 12.43 -3.71
C VAL A 194 10.57 13.76 -4.40
N LEU A 195 10.52 14.87 -3.65
CA LEU A 195 10.37 16.20 -4.21
C LEU A 195 11.49 16.52 -5.21
N ALA A 196 12.75 16.26 -4.82
CA ALA A 196 13.91 16.45 -5.68
C ALA A 196 13.81 15.61 -6.98
N TYR A 197 13.34 14.36 -6.88
CA TYR A 197 13.11 13.51 -8.05
C TYR A 197 12.03 14.09 -8.98
N ILE A 198 10.89 14.52 -8.42
CA ILE A 198 9.77 15.13 -9.15
C ILE A 198 10.25 16.37 -9.92
N ASP A 199 11.01 17.24 -9.26
CA ASP A 199 11.51 18.47 -9.86
C ASP A 199 12.54 18.23 -10.96
N ALA A 200 13.47 17.29 -10.75
CA ALA A 200 14.51 16.94 -11.71
C ALA A 200 13.95 16.34 -13.01
N HIS A 201 12.83 15.60 -12.93
CA HIS A 201 12.21 14.95 -14.08
C HIS A 201 11.00 15.70 -14.63
N GLY A 202 10.64 16.85 -14.04
CA GLY A 202 9.51 17.67 -14.49
C GLY A 202 8.15 16.96 -14.39
N LEU A 203 7.99 16.05 -13.42
CA LEU A 203 6.79 15.23 -13.28
C LEU A 203 5.58 16.04 -12.82
N TYR A 204 4.38 15.59 -13.21
CA TYR A 204 3.08 16.16 -12.78
C TYR A 204 2.85 17.64 -13.15
N ARG A 205 3.67 18.21 -14.03
CA ARG A 205 3.49 19.57 -14.54
C ARG A 205 2.41 19.58 -15.61
N ALA A 206 1.63 20.67 -15.67
CA ALA A 206 0.72 20.89 -16.78
C ALA A 206 1.51 20.95 -18.09
N SER A 207 1.00 20.33 -19.15
CA SER A 207 1.51 20.57 -20.50
C SER A 207 1.31 22.04 -20.82
N ASN A 208 2.40 22.74 -21.15
CA ASN A 208 2.33 24.07 -21.75
C ASN A 208 1.65 24.02 -23.13
#